data_AF-A0A2S8RAX7-F1
#
_entry.id   AF-A0A2S8RAX7-F1
#
_cell.length_a   1.000
_cell.length_b   1.000
_cell.length_c   1.000
_cell.angle_alpha   90.00
_cell.angle_beta   90.00
_cell.angle_gamma   90.00
#
_symmetry.space_group_name_H-M   'P 1'
#
loop_
_entity.id
_entity.type
_entity.pdbx_description
1 polymer ?
#
loop_
_entity_poly.entity_id
_entity_poly.type
_entity_poly.pdbx_seq_one_letter_code
_entity_poly.pdbx_strand_id
1 'polypeptide(L)'
;MTDNKAGMKSLVKHLVEDHNYKRIMFVTGPENNCEAMERYEGYLEVLKENNIPVDENIIFNGNFNSHTGYRIMKEVILNDIRYDAAVFSNDDMALGALKAIDDLSQKHEIDISKRSIICGFDDVTNAKLTSPPLTTVSQPFEDICEGAVKVLLDKIDGKETEDIIKYPAALVKRQSCGCKKDTVLDEISNKYLRLIPRSIFSMGVKTYNLNEIYERITREFKRCRFRNCFISTYYEGTITYDDTFLFKETFEVPKKSILLYAFKDGERVEIKEDEKVFDTKRLVPESFIPKDRRFYYLINPLYFEEDNFGFLCFELVNDDIIHFESLWAQISNILNGALILMEKDKIKK
;
A
#
# COMPACT_ATOMS: atom_id res chain seq x y z
N MET A 1 8.43 -19.45 1.50
CA MET A 1 8.99 -18.09 1.36
C MET A 1 9.43 -17.85 -0.08
N THR A 2 9.47 -16.60 -0.51
CA THR A 2 9.86 -16.22 -1.87
C THR A 2 11.34 -16.47 -2.15
N ASP A 3 11.70 -16.87 -3.36
CA ASP A 3 13.09 -16.86 -3.84
C ASP A 3 13.49 -15.46 -4.30
N ASN A 4 13.88 -14.63 -3.32
CA ASN A 4 14.19 -13.21 -3.52
C ASN A 4 15.36 -12.99 -4.48
N LYS A 5 16.43 -13.79 -4.32
CA LYS A 5 17.63 -13.68 -5.14
C LYS A 5 17.31 -13.98 -6.60
N ALA A 6 16.65 -15.11 -6.89
CA ALA A 6 16.29 -15.48 -8.25
C ALA A 6 15.36 -14.42 -8.89
N GLY A 7 14.38 -13.93 -8.13
CA GLY A 7 13.50 -12.84 -8.57
C GLY A 7 14.25 -11.57 -8.93
N MET A 8 15.15 -11.11 -8.05
CA MET A 8 15.91 -9.89 -8.30
C MET A 8 16.92 -10.06 -9.45
N LYS A 9 17.56 -11.24 -9.56
CA LYS A 9 18.41 -11.56 -10.73
C LYS A 9 17.61 -11.42 -12.03
N SER A 10 16.39 -11.94 -12.09
CA SER A 10 15.54 -11.84 -13.28
C SER A 10 15.27 -10.39 -13.68
N LEU A 11 14.93 -9.53 -12.72
CA LEU A 11 14.71 -8.10 -12.96
C LEU A 11 15.96 -7.37 -13.44
N VAL A 12 17.08 -7.51 -12.73
CA VAL A 12 18.33 -6.80 -13.07
C VAL A 12 18.87 -7.32 -14.40
N LYS A 13 18.78 -8.63 -14.66
CA LYS A 13 19.18 -9.24 -15.93
C LYS A 13 18.37 -8.67 -17.09
N HIS A 14 17.06 -8.49 -16.92
CA HIS A 14 16.23 -7.81 -17.92
C HIS A 14 16.72 -6.38 -18.22
N LEU A 15 17.06 -5.59 -17.21
CA LEU A 15 17.59 -4.24 -17.40
C LEU A 15 18.96 -4.22 -18.11
N VAL A 16 19.83 -5.18 -17.78
CA VAL A 16 21.16 -5.27 -18.39
C VAL A 16 21.11 -5.83 -19.81
N GLU A 17 20.43 -6.94 -20.03
CA GLU A 17 20.48 -7.67 -21.29
C GLU A 17 19.49 -7.15 -22.33
N ASP A 18 18.24 -6.86 -21.93
CA ASP A 18 17.21 -6.42 -22.87
C ASP A 18 17.29 -4.90 -23.13
N HIS A 19 17.72 -4.12 -22.13
CA HIS A 19 17.80 -2.66 -22.22
C HIS A 19 19.22 -2.09 -22.32
N ASN A 20 20.26 -2.90 -22.11
CA ASN A 20 21.67 -2.48 -22.15
C ASN A 20 22.00 -1.35 -21.15
N TYR A 21 21.29 -1.30 -20.02
CA TYR A 21 21.61 -0.39 -18.92
C TYR A 21 22.86 -0.87 -18.17
N LYS A 22 23.73 0.06 -17.80
CA LYS A 22 25.04 -0.26 -17.20
C LYS A 22 25.25 0.39 -15.84
N ARG A 23 24.70 1.59 -15.62
CA ARG A 23 24.76 2.29 -14.34
C ARG A 23 23.43 2.17 -13.62
N ILE A 24 23.20 1.01 -12.98
CA ILE A 24 21.95 0.67 -12.32
C ILE A 24 22.03 1.03 -10.84
N MET A 25 21.30 2.07 -10.44
CA MET A 25 21.14 2.45 -9.03
C MET A 25 20.35 1.37 -8.29
N PHE A 26 20.76 1.05 -7.07
CA PHE A 26 20.06 0.08 -6.23
C PHE A 26 19.73 0.68 -4.87
N VAL A 27 18.48 0.52 -4.44
CA VAL A 27 18.03 0.89 -3.11
C VAL A 27 17.70 -0.38 -2.32
N THR A 28 18.50 -0.65 -1.30
CA THR A 28 18.35 -1.83 -0.42
C THR A 28 17.13 -1.68 0.49
N GLY A 29 16.76 -2.74 1.20
CA GLY A 29 15.84 -2.66 2.33
C GLY A 29 16.55 -2.39 3.66
N PRO A 30 15.87 -2.59 4.81
CA PRO A 30 16.46 -2.43 6.13
C PRO A 30 17.71 -3.30 6.32
N GLU A 31 18.71 -2.77 7.03
CA GLU A 31 19.88 -3.54 7.42
C GLU A 31 19.48 -4.78 8.22
N ASN A 32 20.21 -5.89 8.02
CA ASN A 32 19.94 -7.21 8.62
C ASN A 32 18.61 -7.86 8.23
N ASN A 33 17.86 -7.32 7.26
CA ASN A 33 16.73 -8.03 6.68
C ASN A 33 17.22 -9.05 5.63
N CYS A 34 16.86 -10.32 5.82
CA CYS A 34 17.30 -11.41 4.95
C CYS A 34 16.83 -11.25 3.50
N GLU A 35 15.59 -10.78 3.28
CA GLU A 35 15.05 -10.58 1.93
C GLU A 35 15.78 -9.45 1.21
N ALA A 36 16.02 -8.33 1.90
CA ALA A 36 16.80 -7.21 1.38
C ALA A 36 18.20 -7.64 0.95
N MET A 37 18.85 -8.48 1.77
CA MET A 37 20.19 -9.01 1.48
C MET A 37 20.16 -9.97 0.29
N GLU A 38 19.20 -10.91 0.23
CA GLU A 38 19.05 -11.81 -0.93
C GLU A 38 18.78 -11.04 -2.24
N ARG A 39 17.95 -9.98 -2.19
CA ARG A 39 17.69 -9.10 -3.35
C ARG A 39 18.98 -8.39 -3.77
N TYR A 40 19.70 -7.77 -2.82
CA TYR A 40 20.96 -7.08 -3.12
C TYR A 40 22.02 -8.01 -3.70
N GLU A 41 22.15 -9.22 -3.16
CA GLU A 41 23.05 -10.24 -3.71
C GLU A 41 22.68 -10.62 -5.14
N GLY A 42 21.38 -10.73 -5.46
CA GLY A 42 20.92 -10.96 -6.83
C GLY A 42 21.31 -9.84 -7.79
N TYR A 43 21.23 -8.59 -7.35
CA TYR A 43 21.73 -7.44 -8.11
C TYR A 43 23.24 -7.53 -8.39
N LEU A 44 24.04 -7.77 -7.34
CA LEU A 44 25.50 -7.88 -7.45
C LEU A 44 25.94 -9.02 -8.37
N GLU A 45 25.25 -10.16 -8.29
CA GLU A 45 25.55 -11.34 -9.10
C GLU A 45 25.35 -11.07 -10.59
N VAL A 46 24.25 -10.40 -10.98
CA VAL A 46 24.00 -10.04 -12.39
C VAL A 46 25.05 -9.05 -12.91
N LEU A 47 25.42 -8.04 -12.11
CA LEU A 47 26.47 -7.09 -12.52
C LEU A 47 27.80 -7.81 -12.75
N LYS A 48 28.17 -8.72 -11.84
CA LYS A 48 29.36 -9.55 -11.96
C LYS A 48 29.32 -10.45 -13.20
N GLU A 49 28.21 -11.14 -13.44
CA GLU A 49 27.99 -12.01 -14.62
C GLU A 49 28.15 -11.23 -15.94
N ASN A 50 27.81 -9.94 -15.95
CA ASN A 50 27.87 -9.08 -17.13
C ASN A 50 29.10 -8.17 -17.19
N ASN A 51 30.09 -8.36 -16.31
CA ASN A 51 31.30 -7.55 -16.20
C ASN A 51 31.02 -6.04 -16.02
N ILE A 52 29.95 -5.70 -15.29
CA ILE A 52 29.61 -4.34 -14.91
C ILE A 52 30.19 -4.07 -13.51
N PRO A 53 31.05 -3.06 -13.33
CA PRO A 53 31.57 -2.71 -12.00
C PRO A 53 30.44 -2.14 -11.13
N VAL A 54 30.45 -2.51 -9.86
CA VAL A 54 29.54 -1.93 -8.86
C VAL A 54 29.98 -0.49 -8.58
N ASP A 55 29.06 0.46 -8.69
CA ASP A 55 29.28 1.86 -8.34
C ASP A 55 28.62 2.13 -6.98
N GLU A 56 29.43 2.08 -5.93
CA GLU A 56 28.98 2.28 -4.54
C GLU A 56 28.31 3.65 -4.32
N ASN A 57 28.54 4.64 -5.19
CA ASN A 57 27.91 5.98 -5.07
C ASN A 57 26.44 6.02 -5.50
N ILE A 58 25.90 4.90 -6.00
CA ILE A 58 24.48 4.74 -6.34
C ILE A 58 23.85 3.53 -5.67
N ILE A 59 24.45 3.09 -4.57
CA ILE A 59 23.84 2.13 -3.65
C ILE A 59 23.35 2.92 -2.45
N PHE A 60 22.05 2.85 -2.19
CA PHE A 60 21.41 3.57 -1.08
C PHE A 60 20.72 2.61 -0.13
N ASN A 61 20.75 2.93 1.16
CA ASN A 61 20.03 2.17 2.17
C ASN A 61 18.58 2.66 2.31
N GLY A 62 17.65 1.78 1.95
CA GLY A 62 16.21 1.98 2.16
C GLY A 62 15.72 1.26 3.42
N ASN A 63 14.41 1.30 3.64
CA ASN A 63 13.79 0.62 4.78
C ASN A 63 12.42 -0.01 4.45
N PHE A 64 12.17 -0.29 3.18
CA PHE A 64 10.90 -0.76 2.62
C PHE A 64 9.72 0.22 2.71
N ASN A 65 9.87 1.40 3.32
CA ASN A 65 8.80 2.39 3.35
C ASN A 65 8.91 3.37 2.17
N SER A 66 7.78 3.75 1.60
CA SER A 66 7.72 4.72 0.50
C SER A 66 8.45 6.03 0.77
N HIS A 67 8.46 6.51 2.01
CA HIS A 67 9.20 7.72 2.38
C HIS A 67 10.70 7.64 2.10
N THR A 68 11.35 6.50 2.38
CA THR A 68 12.79 6.41 2.12
C THR A 68 13.08 6.43 0.63
N GLY A 69 12.25 5.78 -0.18
CA GLY A 69 12.32 5.88 -1.63
C GLY A 69 12.16 7.31 -2.15
N TYR A 70 11.18 8.06 -1.60
CA TYR A 70 10.98 9.47 -1.92
C TYR A 70 12.21 10.32 -1.59
N ARG A 71 12.73 10.19 -0.36
CA ARG A 71 13.88 10.97 0.13
C ARG A 71 15.13 10.69 -0.70
N ILE A 72 15.45 9.42 -0.94
CA ILE A 72 16.61 9.00 -1.74
C ILE A 72 16.50 9.55 -3.16
N MET A 73 15.34 9.40 -3.80
CA MET A 73 15.17 9.89 -5.17
C MET A 73 15.25 11.42 -5.24
N LYS A 74 14.70 12.13 -4.25
CA LYS A 74 14.84 13.59 -4.15
C LYS A 74 16.30 14.01 -4.01
N GLU A 75 17.07 13.35 -3.16
CA GLU A 75 18.50 13.60 -2.99
C GLU A 75 19.28 13.33 -4.28
N VAL A 76 19.06 12.18 -4.90
CA VAL A 76 19.64 11.78 -6.19
C VAL A 76 19.34 12.83 -7.25
N ILE A 77 18.10 13.35 -7.29
CA ILE A 77 17.69 14.31 -8.30
C ILE A 77 18.34 15.67 -8.09
N LEU A 78 18.34 16.16 -6.84
CA LEU A 78 18.86 17.48 -6.48
C LEU A 78 20.39 17.57 -6.57
N ASN A 79 21.08 16.45 -6.36
CA ASN A 79 22.54 16.35 -6.50
C ASN A 79 23.00 15.93 -7.90
N ASP A 80 22.09 15.82 -8.87
CA ASP A 80 22.37 15.37 -10.25
C ASP A 80 23.16 14.04 -10.34
N ILE A 81 22.81 13.09 -9.46
CA ILE A 81 23.40 11.75 -9.49
C ILE A 81 22.85 10.99 -10.72
N ARG A 82 23.75 10.53 -11.60
CA ARG A 82 23.41 10.09 -12.98
C ARG A 82 23.25 8.58 -13.16
N TYR A 83 22.06 8.01 -13.13
CA TYR A 83 21.87 6.56 -13.35
C TYR A 83 21.10 6.26 -14.66
N ASP A 84 21.21 5.02 -15.16
CA ASP A 84 20.48 4.53 -16.33
C ASP A 84 19.11 3.94 -15.94
N ALA A 85 19.08 3.22 -14.82
CA ALA A 85 17.89 2.62 -14.22
C ALA A 85 18.02 2.60 -12.70
N ALA A 86 16.90 2.66 -11.98
CA ALA A 86 16.84 2.52 -10.53
C ALA A 86 15.99 1.31 -10.14
N VAL A 87 16.58 0.44 -9.32
CA VAL A 87 15.93 -0.75 -8.77
C VAL A 87 15.76 -0.55 -7.27
N PHE A 88 14.52 -0.67 -6.80
CA PHE A 88 14.20 -0.62 -5.39
C PHE A 88 13.91 -2.03 -4.89
N SER A 89 14.36 -2.32 -3.66
CA SER A 89 14.15 -3.65 -3.07
C SER A 89 12.68 -3.97 -2.77
N ASN A 90 11.77 -3.00 -2.86
CA ASN A 90 10.32 -3.24 -2.87
C ASN A 90 9.55 -2.17 -3.67
N ASP A 91 8.26 -2.43 -3.93
CA ASP A 91 7.38 -1.55 -4.68
C ASP A 91 7.06 -0.26 -3.92
N ASP A 92 6.88 -0.28 -2.60
CA ASP A 92 6.55 0.94 -1.85
C ASP A 92 7.64 2.01 -1.97
N MET A 93 8.93 1.63 -1.86
CA MET A 93 10.03 2.56 -2.08
C MET A 93 10.08 3.04 -3.55
N ALA A 94 9.80 2.16 -4.52
CA ALA A 94 9.73 2.55 -5.93
C ALA A 94 8.60 3.58 -6.19
N LEU A 95 7.43 3.38 -5.58
CA LEU A 95 6.29 4.29 -5.65
C LEU A 95 6.64 5.65 -5.00
N GLY A 96 7.33 5.64 -3.86
CA GLY A 96 7.84 6.86 -3.24
C GLY A 96 8.81 7.63 -4.14
N ALA A 97 9.70 6.92 -4.83
CA ALA A 97 10.63 7.52 -5.78
C ALA A 97 9.91 8.14 -6.99
N LEU A 98 8.90 7.46 -7.54
CA LEU A 98 8.04 8.01 -8.59
C LEU A 98 7.32 9.29 -8.14
N LYS A 99 6.86 9.34 -6.88
CA LYS A 99 6.26 10.54 -6.32
C LYS A 99 7.25 11.70 -6.19
N ALA A 100 8.49 11.44 -5.79
CA ALA A 100 9.54 12.47 -5.73
C ALA A 100 9.87 13.03 -7.12
N ILE A 101 9.92 12.16 -8.13
CA ILE A 101 10.07 12.53 -9.54
C ILE A 101 8.93 13.48 -9.92
N ASP A 102 7.66 13.07 -9.76
CA ASP A 102 6.50 13.89 -10.11
C ASP A 102 6.51 15.28 -9.45
N ASP A 103 6.74 15.34 -8.13
CA ASP A 103 6.80 16.59 -7.37
C ASP A 103 7.87 17.55 -7.89
N LEU A 104 9.07 17.01 -8.16
CA LEU A 104 10.20 17.82 -8.62
C LEU A 104 10.00 18.27 -10.07
N SER A 105 9.34 17.47 -10.91
CA SER A 105 8.95 17.86 -12.26
C SER A 105 8.07 19.09 -12.25
N GLN A 106 7.04 19.07 -11.40
CA GLN A 106 6.04 20.13 -11.32
C GLN A 106 6.63 21.40 -10.70
N LYS A 107 7.52 21.26 -9.72
CA LYS A 107 8.07 22.40 -8.97
C LYS A 107 9.25 23.09 -9.64
N HIS A 108 10.10 22.37 -10.36
CA HIS A 108 11.40 22.88 -10.84
C HIS A 108 11.54 22.94 -12.37
N GLU A 109 10.51 22.58 -13.14
CA GLU A 109 10.54 22.53 -14.61
C GLU A 109 11.73 21.70 -15.17
N ILE A 110 12.22 20.73 -14.40
CA ILE A 110 13.33 19.87 -14.80
C ILE A 110 12.79 18.78 -15.71
N ASP A 111 13.38 18.60 -16.88
CA ASP A 111 13.12 17.44 -17.74
C ASP A 111 13.68 16.17 -17.09
N ILE A 112 12.85 15.54 -16.27
CA ILE A 112 13.16 14.28 -15.58
C ILE A 112 12.68 13.05 -16.36
N SER A 113 12.24 13.21 -17.62
CA SER A 113 11.84 12.07 -18.46
C SER A 113 12.95 11.01 -18.58
N LYS A 114 14.21 11.45 -18.53
CA LYS A 114 15.42 10.60 -18.53
C LYS A 114 15.72 9.93 -17.19
N ARG A 115 14.99 10.25 -16.12
CA ARG A 115 15.14 9.68 -14.76
C ARG A 115 13.98 8.77 -14.36
N SER A 116 13.18 8.32 -15.33
CA SER A 116 11.91 7.62 -15.11
C SER A 116 12.00 6.09 -15.10
N ILE A 117 13.19 5.53 -15.35
CA ILE A 117 13.38 4.08 -15.38
C ILE A 117 13.46 3.55 -13.95
N ILE A 118 12.30 3.24 -13.38
CA ILE A 118 12.12 2.80 -12.00
C ILE A 118 11.54 1.39 -11.99
N CYS A 119 12.12 0.48 -11.21
CA CYS A 119 11.60 -0.87 -11.00
C CYS A 119 11.53 -1.20 -9.51
N GLY A 120 10.60 -2.09 -9.13
CA GLY A 120 10.39 -2.54 -7.75
C GLY A 120 10.39 -4.06 -7.59
N PHE A 121 9.84 -4.51 -6.48
CA PHE A 121 9.66 -5.90 -6.10
C PHE A 121 8.39 -5.96 -5.23
N ASP A 122 7.45 -6.86 -5.48
CA ASP A 122 6.27 -7.28 -4.68
C ASP A 122 5.04 -7.54 -5.58
N ASP A 123 4.91 -6.75 -6.65
CA ASP A 123 3.70 -6.65 -7.50
C ASP A 123 2.44 -6.20 -6.75
N VAL A 124 2.58 -5.16 -5.93
CA VAL A 124 1.43 -4.58 -5.21
C VAL A 124 0.38 -4.02 -6.19
N THR A 125 -0.89 -3.98 -5.79
CA THR A 125 -1.98 -3.49 -6.64
C THR A 125 -1.69 -2.11 -7.24
N ASN A 126 -1.11 -1.21 -6.45
CA ASN A 126 -0.77 0.15 -6.86
C ASN A 126 0.30 0.21 -7.96
N ALA A 127 1.17 -0.79 -8.09
CA ALA A 127 2.18 -0.88 -9.15
C ALA A 127 1.54 -0.87 -10.56
N LYS A 128 0.31 -1.39 -10.69
CA LYS A 128 -0.45 -1.41 -11.96
C LYS A 128 -1.07 -0.07 -12.31
N LEU A 129 -1.22 0.82 -11.31
CA LEU A 129 -1.97 2.07 -11.42
C LEU A 129 -1.07 3.29 -11.64
N THR A 130 0.25 3.13 -11.56
CA THR A 130 1.20 4.20 -11.87
C THR A 130 1.20 4.53 -13.36
N SER A 131 1.68 5.73 -13.70
CA SER A 131 1.86 6.17 -15.07
C SER A 131 3.31 6.61 -15.29
N PRO A 132 4.17 5.78 -15.93
CA PRO A 132 3.89 4.46 -16.47
C PRO A 132 3.67 3.38 -15.40
N PRO A 133 2.95 2.27 -15.69
CA PRO A 133 2.83 1.14 -14.79
C PRO A 133 4.19 0.54 -14.41
N LEU A 134 4.36 0.22 -13.12
CA LEU A 134 5.63 -0.17 -12.51
C LEU A 134 6.01 -1.62 -12.88
N THR A 135 7.20 -1.77 -13.45
CA THR A 135 7.88 -3.06 -13.66
C THR A 135 8.42 -3.55 -12.32
N THR A 136 8.11 -4.80 -11.97
CA THR A 136 8.35 -5.33 -10.63
C THR A 136 8.54 -6.84 -10.67
N VAL A 137 8.84 -7.45 -9.53
CA VAL A 137 8.88 -8.90 -9.35
C VAL A 137 7.69 -9.31 -8.48
N SER A 138 6.80 -10.15 -9.01
CA SER A 138 5.67 -10.69 -8.28
C SER A 138 6.11 -11.80 -7.34
N GLN A 139 5.66 -11.70 -6.10
CA GLN A 139 5.78 -12.78 -5.12
C GLN A 139 4.56 -13.70 -5.21
N PRO A 140 4.76 -15.03 -5.17
CA PRO A 140 3.66 -16.00 -5.21
C PRO A 140 3.00 -16.14 -3.83
N PHE A 141 2.37 -15.06 -3.34
CA PHE A 141 1.79 -15.01 -1.99
C PHE A 141 0.74 -16.10 -1.75
N GLU A 142 -0.11 -16.38 -2.75
CA GLU A 142 -1.11 -17.45 -2.67
C GLU A 142 -0.45 -18.81 -2.44
N ASP A 143 0.55 -19.18 -3.26
CA ASP A 143 1.27 -20.44 -3.14
C ASP A 143 2.03 -20.55 -1.80
N ILE A 144 2.60 -19.44 -1.32
CA ILE A 144 3.29 -19.39 -0.02
C ILE A 144 2.30 -19.63 1.12
N CYS A 145 1.12 -19.01 1.07
CA CYS A 145 0.07 -19.19 2.07
C CYS A 145 -0.46 -20.63 2.08
N GLU A 146 -0.79 -21.19 0.92
CA GLU A 146 -1.23 -22.58 0.79
C GLU A 146 -0.17 -23.55 1.29
N GLY A 147 1.08 -23.31 0.92
CA GLY A 147 2.25 -24.05 1.38
C GLY A 147 2.41 -24.03 2.89
N ALA A 148 2.32 -22.84 3.50
CA ALA A 148 2.47 -22.67 4.94
C ALA A 148 1.38 -23.42 5.73
N VAL A 149 0.12 -23.32 5.27
CA VAL A 149 -1.01 -24.06 5.88
C VAL A 149 -0.80 -25.56 5.73
N LYS A 150 -0.38 -26.03 4.55
CA LYS A 150 -0.10 -27.44 4.32
C LYS A 150 0.99 -27.98 5.24
N VAL A 151 2.12 -27.28 5.36
CA VAL A 151 3.22 -27.66 6.26
C VAL A 151 2.75 -27.71 7.72
N LEU A 152 1.94 -26.74 8.15
CA LEU A 152 1.37 -26.74 9.50
C LEU A 152 0.50 -27.97 9.76
N LEU A 153 -0.40 -28.30 8.84
CA LEU A 153 -1.26 -29.47 8.94
C LEU A 153 -0.46 -30.77 8.95
N ASP A 154 0.54 -30.89 8.07
CA ASP A 154 1.42 -32.06 8.02
C ASP A 154 2.22 -32.23 9.33
N LYS A 155 2.70 -31.13 9.94
CA LYS A 155 3.34 -31.16 11.27
C LYS A 155 2.38 -31.59 12.38
N ILE A 156 1.12 -31.14 12.35
CA ILE A 156 0.08 -31.56 13.32
C ILE A 156 -0.19 -33.07 13.20
N ASP A 157 -0.17 -33.60 11.97
CA ASP A 157 -0.34 -35.04 11.68
C ASP A 157 0.91 -35.89 12.01
N GLY A 158 2.00 -35.26 12.49
CA GLY A 158 3.26 -35.95 12.81
C GLY A 158 4.09 -36.37 11.61
N LYS A 159 3.88 -35.74 10.44
CA LYS A 159 4.67 -36.00 9.22
C LYS A 159 5.97 -35.19 9.25
N GLU A 160 7.02 -35.76 8.65
CA GLU A 160 8.23 -35.01 8.36
C GLU A 160 7.94 -33.96 7.28
N THR A 161 8.45 -32.75 7.47
CA THR A 161 8.27 -31.60 6.57
C THR A 161 9.57 -30.83 6.46
N GLU A 162 9.77 -30.15 5.33
CA GLU A 162 10.85 -29.18 5.19
C GLU A 162 10.53 -27.90 5.97
N ASP A 163 11.54 -27.34 6.66
CA ASP A 163 11.36 -26.09 7.39
C ASP A 163 11.39 -24.85 6.50
N ILE A 164 12.02 -24.94 5.32
CA ILE A 164 12.14 -23.83 4.37
C ILE A 164 11.79 -24.31 2.96
N ILE A 165 10.61 -23.91 2.49
CA ILE A 165 10.17 -24.11 1.10
C ILE A 165 10.33 -22.78 0.35
N LYS A 166 11.12 -22.78 -0.73
CA LYS A 166 11.28 -21.61 -1.62
C LYS A 166 10.30 -21.66 -2.79
N TYR A 167 9.65 -20.53 -3.05
CA TYR A 167 8.68 -20.36 -4.14
C TYR A 167 9.23 -19.41 -5.20
N PRO A 168 9.07 -19.73 -6.48
CA PRO A 168 9.66 -18.93 -7.56
C PRO A 168 8.97 -17.56 -7.66
N ALA A 169 9.78 -16.50 -7.60
CA ALA A 169 9.33 -15.15 -7.91
C ALA A 169 9.34 -14.90 -9.43
N ALA A 170 8.42 -14.08 -9.93
CA ALA A 170 8.26 -13.86 -11.37
C ALA A 170 8.44 -12.39 -11.74
N LEU A 171 9.28 -12.09 -12.74
CA LEU A 171 9.40 -10.75 -13.29
C LEU A 171 8.10 -10.37 -14.02
N VAL A 172 7.50 -9.26 -13.60
CA VAL A 172 6.33 -8.64 -14.23
C VAL A 172 6.78 -7.40 -15.00
N LYS A 173 7.03 -7.60 -16.30
CA LYS A 173 7.41 -6.52 -17.22
C LYS A 173 6.23 -5.58 -17.46
N ARG A 174 6.45 -4.29 -17.21
CA ARG A 174 5.52 -3.20 -17.54
C ARG A 174 6.28 -2.08 -18.26
N GLN A 175 5.76 -0.86 -18.29
CA GLN A 175 6.36 0.23 -19.07
C GLN A 175 7.43 1.03 -18.31
N SER A 176 7.47 0.98 -16.96
CA SER A 176 8.45 1.78 -16.20
C SER A 176 9.90 1.33 -16.37
N CYS A 177 10.18 0.14 -16.91
CA CYS A 177 11.54 -0.26 -17.31
C CYS A 177 11.94 0.25 -18.70
N GLY A 178 11.04 0.93 -19.41
CA GLY A 178 11.24 1.37 -20.80
C GLY A 178 10.74 0.37 -21.85
N CYS A 179 10.18 -0.78 -21.45
CA CYS A 179 9.51 -1.68 -22.37
C CYS A 179 8.31 -0.99 -23.05
N LYS A 180 8.12 -1.29 -24.34
CA LYS A 180 6.94 -0.85 -25.07
C LYS A 180 5.73 -1.69 -24.64
N LYS A 181 4.54 -1.11 -24.77
CA LYS A 181 3.29 -1.77 -24.37
C LYS A 181 3.05 -3.02 -25.21
N ASP A 182 3.14 -4.20 -24.59
CA ASP A 182 2.70 -5.47 -25.19
C ASP A 182 1.20 -5.66 -24.97
N THR A 183 0.45 -5.84 -26.05
CA THR A 183 -1.02 -5.91 -26.08
C THR A 183 -1.62 -7.12 -25.35
N VAL A 184 -0.80 -8.13 -25.01
CA VAL A 184 -1.27 -9.46 -24.53
C VAL A 184 -1.44 -9.54 -23.01
N LEU A 185 -0.60 -8.85 -22.22
CA LEU A 185 -0.69 -8.85 -20.74
C LEU A 185 -1.84 -7.97 -20.22
N ASP A 186 -2.38 -7.09 -21.07
CA ASP A 186 -3.48 -6.18 -20.74
C ASP A 186 -4.83 -6.90 -20.56
N GLU A 187 -5.06 -8.08 -21.14
CA GLU A 187 -6.34 -8.79 -20.98
C GLU A 187 -6.55 -9.32 -19.55
N ILE A 188 -5.47 -9.74 -18.89
CA ILE A 188 -5.49 -10.22 -17.49
C ILE A 188 -5.63 -9.03 -16.54
N SER A 189 -4.89 -7.94 -16.76
CA SER A 189 -5.03 -6.68 -15.99
C SER A 189 -6.43 -6.06 -16.15
N ASN A 190 -7.02 -6.14 -17.34
CA ASN A 190 -8.38 -5.65 -17.58
C ASN A 190 -9.45 -6.48 -16.86
N LYS A 191 -9.19 -7.75 -16.53
CA LYS A 191 -10.14 -8.58 -15.79
C LYS A 191 -10.31 -8.10 -14.34
N TYR A 192 -9.23 -7.64 -13.70
CA TYR A 192 -9.26 -7.03 -12.37
C TYR A 192 -9.77 -5.58 -12.38
N LEU A 193 -9.43 -4.80 -13.41
CA LEU A 193 -10.00 -3.45 -13.62
C LEU A 193 -11.52 -3.47 -13.88
N ARG A 194 -12.06 -4.56 -14.47
CA ARG A 194 -13.51 -4.76 -14.66
C ARG A 194 -14.24 -5.10 -13.37
N LEU A 195 -13.55 -5.50 -12.31
CA LEU A 195 -14.12 -5.79 -10.99
C LEU A 195 -14.23 -4.55 -10.10
N ILE A 196 -13.68 -3.41 -10.52
CA ILE A 196 -14.08 -2.10 -9.99
C ILE A 196 -15.44 -1.81 -10.62
N PRO A 197 -16.56 -1.88 -9.89
CA PRO A 197 -17.85 -1.61 -10.47
C PRO A 197 -17.85 -0.18 -11.02
N ARG A 198 -18.05 -0.03 -12.34
CA ARG A 198 -18.32 1.26 -12.99
C ARG A 198 -19.44 2.07 -12.32
N SER A 199 -20.25 1.45 -11.45
CA SER A 199 -21.28 2.10 -10.63
C SER A 199 -20.73 3.01 -9.52
N ILE A 200 -19.42 3.01 -9.27
CA ILE A 200 -18.80 3.77 -8.18
C ILE A 200 -18.33 5.17 -8.63
N PHE A 201 -18.01 5.35 -9.91
CA PHE A 201 -17.59 6.66 -10.44
C PHE A 201 -18.70 7.73 -10.43
N SER A 202 -19.96 7.36 -10.14
CA SER A 202 -21.07 8.30 -9.99
C SER A 202 -21.37 8.71 -8.54
N MET A 203 -20.55 8.31 -7.55
CA MET A 203 -20.78 8.63 -6.13
C MET A 203 -20.30 10.02 -5.71
N GLY A 204 -19.53 10.70 -6.55
CA GLY A 204 -19.29 12.14 -6.40
C GLY A 204 -20.52 12.92 -6.87
N VAL A 205 -20.91 13.94 -6.10
CA VAL A 205 -21.88 15.00 -6.46
C VAL A 205 -23.34 14.71 -6.00
N LYS A 206 -23.66 15.15 -4.76
CA LYS A 206 -24.97 15.68 -4.25
C LYS A 206 -25.62 15.01 -3.03
N THR A 207 -24.91 14.72 -1.95
CA THR A 207 -25.59 14.34 -0.69
C THR A 207 -24.96 15.00 0.53
N TYR A 208 -25.75 15.85 1.20
CA TYR A 208 -25.33 16.80 2.26
C TYR A 208 -25.71 16.33 3.68
N ASN A 209 -26.02 15.04 3.86
CA ASN A 209 -26.54 14.51 5.11
C ASN A 209 -25.79 13.24 5.53
N LEU A 210 -25.16 13.26 6.71
CA LEU A 210 -24.46 12.09 7.27
C LEU A 210 -25.34 10.85 7.31
N ASN A 211 -26.64 10.98 7.60
CA ASN A 211 -27.54 9.82 7.58
C ASN A 211 -27.71 9.20 6.20
N GLU A 212 -27.76 10.02 5.15
CA GLU A 212 -27.83 9.50 3.77
C GLU A 212 -26.53 8.82 3.37
N ILE A 213 -25.39 9.36 3.79
CA ILE A 213 -24.07 8.74 3.61
C ILE A 213 -24.04 7.40 4.33
N TYR A 214 -24.48 7.35 5.59
CA TYR A 214 -24.53 6.12 6.37
C TYR A 214 -25.46 5.08 5.76
N GLU A 215 -26.62 5.46 5.22
CA GLU A 215 -27.51 4.54 4.50
C GLU A 215 -26.85 3.95 3.25
N ARG A 216 -26.11 4.78 2.50
CA ARG A 216 -25.37 4.34 1.30
C ARG A 216 -24.23 3.39 1.66
N ILE A 217 -23.43 3.74 2.67
CA ILE A 217 -22.36 2.86 3.20
C ILE A 217 -22.96 1.52 3.63
N THR A 218 -24.06 1.55 4.39
CA THR A 218 -24.77 0.34 4.85
C THR A 218 -25.19 -0.56 3.68
N ARG A 219 -25.71 0.04 2.60
CA ARG A 219 -26.13 -0.72 1.41
C ARG A 219 -24.97 -1.43 0.73
N GLU A 220 -23.85 -0.74 0.55
CA GLU A 220 -22.65 -1.34 -0.04
C GLU A 220 -22.05 -2.41 0.88
N PHE A 221 -22.03 -2.18 2.19
CA PHE A 221 -21.55 -3.19 3.15
C PHE A 221 -22.37 -4.48 3.11
N LYS A 222 -23.71 -4.36 3.01
CA LYS A 222 -24.58 -5.53 2.81
C LYS A 222 -24.31 -6.23 1.49
N ARG A 223 -24.12 -5.48 0.40
CA ARG A 223 -23.83 -6.03 -0.93
C ARG A 223 -22.50 -6.78 -0.97
N CYS A 224 -21.48 -6.25 -0.29
CA CYS A 224 -20.17 -6.87 -0.11
C CYS A 224 -20.15 -7.95 0.98
N ARG A 225 -21.28 -8.20 1.67
CA ARG A 225 -21.41 -9.20 2.75
C ARG A 225 -20.45 -8.99 3.91
N PHE A 226 -20.08 -7.75 4.17
CA PHE A 226 -19.28 -7.43 5.34
C PHE A 226 -20.03 -7.78 6.62
N ARG A 227 -19.26 -8.14 7.66
CA ARG A 227 -19.83 -8.50 8.95
C ARG A 227 -19.87 -7.31 9.90
N ASN A 228 -18.71 -6.75 10.22
CA ASN A 228 -18.57 -5.66 11.20
C ASN A 228 -17.70 -4.53 10.63
N CYS A 229 -18.16 -3.29 10.79
CA CYS A 229 -17.41 -2.09 10.43
C CYS A 229 -17.79 -0.91 11.35
N PHE A 230 -16.79 -0.19 11.84
CA PHE A 230 -16.93 0.93 12.76
C PHE A 230 -16.15 2.12 12.24
N ILE A 231 -16.75 3.30 12.26
CA ILE A 231 -16.11 4.54 11.78
C ILE A 231 -16.08 5.51 12.94
N SER A 232 -14.88 5.97 13.27
CA SER A 232 -14.64 6.82 14.43
C SER A 232 -13.82 8.05 14.05
N THR A 233 -14.07 9.16 14.73
CA THR A 233 -13.23 10.37 14.68
C THR A 233 -12.55 10.59 16.02
N TYR A 234 -11.47 11.34 16.07
CA TYR A 234 -10.89 11.77 17.34
C TYR A 234 -11.78 12.82 18.01
N TYR A 235 -11.84 12.80 19.35
CA TYR A 235 -12.69 13.71 20.12
C TYR A 235 -12.11 15.14 20.18
N GLU A 236 -10.79 15.26 20.33
CA GLU A 236 -10.06 16.53 20.48
C GLU A 236 -8.81 16.52 19.59
N GLY A 237 -8.93 17.12 18.40
CA GLY A 237 -7.84 17.33 17.46
C GLY A 237 -7.73 16.28 16.34
N THR A 238 -6.75 16.49 15.48
CA THR A 238 -6.33 15.60 14.40
C THR A 238 -4.88 15.18 14.66
N ILE A 239 -4.43 14.12 14.00
CA ILE A 239 -3.01 13.83 13.89
C ILE A 239 -2.57 14.43 12.56
N THR A 240 -1.78 15.49 12.57
CA THR A 240 -1.26 16.14 11.35
C THR A 240 0.00 15.42 10.86
N TYR A 241 -0.03 14.99 9.60
CA TYR A 241 1.04 14.31 8.87
C TYR A 241 1.74 15.33 7.96
N ASP A 242 2.41 16.32 8.57
CA ASP A 242 3.22 17.30 7.84
C ASP A 242 4.51 16.69 7.28
N ASP A 243 5.25 17.44 6.47
CA ASP A 243 6.57 17.03 5.94
C ASP A 243 7.57 16.58 7.04
N THR A 244 7.34 16.96 8.30
CA THR A 244 8.15 16.54 9.47
C THR A 244 7.69 15.22 10.08
N PHE A 245 6.44 14.80 9.83
CA PHE A 245 5.84 13.57 10.32
C PHE A 245 6.63 12.33 9.88
N LEU A 246 7.16 12.36 8.66
CA LEU A 246 7.98 11.30 8.09
C LEU A 246 9.30 11.07 8.83
N PHE A 247 9.69 12.00 9.71
CA PHE A 247 10.93 11.98 10.50
C PHE A 247 10.71 11.86 12.02
N LYS A 248 9.47 11.73 12.50
CA LYS A 248 9.18 11.59 13.94
C LYS A 248 9.19 10.12 14.37
N GLU A 249 10.00 9.78 15.38
CA GLU A 249 10.06 8.43 15.96
C GLU A 249 8.78 8.05 16.75
N THR A 250 8.02 9.05 17.23
CA THR A 250 6.78 8.83 17.99
C THR A 250 5.77 9.93 17.69
N PHE A 251 4.48 9.56 17.60
CA PHE A 251 3.36 10.50 17.53
C PHE A 251 2.36 10.26 18.67
N GLU A 252 1.76 11.32 19.18
CA GLU A 252 0.69 11.21 20.18
C GLU A 252 -0.66 11.02 19.50
N VAL A 253 -1.34 9.92 19.82
CA VAL A 253 -2.70 9.67 19.37
C VAL A 253 -3.68 10.30 20.36
N PRO A 254 -4.71 11.03 19.91
CA PRO A 254 -5.76 11.55 20.79
C PRO A 254 -6.34 10.45 21.69
N LYS A 255 -6.44 10.73 22.99
CA LYS A 255 -6.81 9.71 24.00
C LYS A 255 -8.26 9.21 23.86
N LYS A 256 -9.12 10.01 23.25
CA LYS A 256 -10.55 9.72 23.10
C LYS A 256 -10.98 9.80 21.64
N SER A 257 -11.90 8.91 21.27
CA SER A 257 -12.54 8.85 19.97
C SER A 257 -14.05 8.86 20.09
N ILE A 258 -14.72 9.36 19.06
CA ILE A 258 -16.17 9.40 18.90
C ILE A 258 -16.54 8.36 17.84
N LEU A 259 -17.40 7.40 18.19
CA LEU A 259 -17.98 6.47 17.25
C LEU A 259 -19.09 7.19 16.45
N LEU A 260 -18.89 7.34 15.14
CA LEU A 260 -19.84 8.01 14.24
C LEU A 260 -20.81 7.03 13.58
N TYR A 261 -20.33 5.83 13.27
CA TYR A 261 -21.10 4.82 12.56
C TYR A 261 -20.72 3.42 13.04
N ALA A 262 -21.73 2.58 13.24
CA ALA A 262 -21.58 1.19 13.64
C ALA A 262 -22.42 0.29 12.72
N PHE A 263 -21.74 -0.66 12.10
CA PHE A 263 -22.33 -1.76 11.35
C PHE A 263 -21.88 -3.05 12.00
N LYS A 264 -22.84 -3.80 12.52
CA LYS A 264 -22.59 -5.01 13.31
C LYS A 264 -23.48 -6.14 12.83
N ASP A 265 -22.90 -7.32 12.65
CA ASP A 265 -23.58 -8.55 12.28
C ASP A 265 -24.45 -8.39 11.01
N GLY A 266 -23.95 -7.61 10.04
CA GLY A 266 -24.61 -7.38 8.75
C GLY A 266 -25.64 -6.24 8.75
N GLU A 267 -25.82 -5.52 9.86
CA GLU A 267 -26.81 -4.45 9.99
C GLU A 267 -26.23 -3.17 10.59
N ARG A 268 -26.80 -2.02 10.22
CA ARG A 268 -26.46 -0.75 10.90
C ARG A 268 -27.13 -0.74 12.27
N VAL A 269 -26.36 -0.43 13.30
CA VAL A 269 -26.84 -0.41 14.69
C VAL A 269 -26.82 1.01 15.25
N GLU A 270 -27.77 1.29 16.13
CA GLU A 270 -27.84 2.57 16.85
C GLU A 270 -26.74 2.62 17.92
N ILE A 271 -26.08 3.76 18.03
CA ILE A 271 -24.99 3.99 19.00
C ILE A 271 -25.60 4.70 20.21
N LYS A 272 -25.50 4.08 21.39
CA LYS A 272 -25.96 4.71 22.63
C LYS A 272 -25.02 5.84 23.03
N GLU A 273 -25.55 6.87 23.70
CA GLU A 273 -24.75 8.05 24.08
C GLU A 273 -23.58 7.72 25.04
N ASP A 274 -23.73 6.69 25.89
CA ASP A 274 -22.66 6.22 26.79
C ASP A 274 -21.56 5.39 26.08
N GLU A 275 -21.84 4.89 24.88
CA GLU A 275 -20.90 4.13 24.05
C GLU A 275 -20.24 4.97 22.95
N LYS A 276 -20.76 6.18 22.73
CA LYS A 276 -20.37 7.08 21.66
C LYS A 276 -18.96 7.62 21.82
N VAL A 277 -18.50 7.84 23.05
CA VAL A 277 -17.14 8.32 23.34
C VAL A 277 -16.37 7.22 24.07
N PHE A 278 -15.23 6.83 23.54
CA PHE A 278 -14.43 5.72 24.06
C PHE A 278 -12.93 6.03 24.05
N ASP A 279 -12.15 5.23 24.77
CA ASP A 279 -10.68 5.33 24.75
C ASP A 279 -10.15 4.86 23.39
N THR A 280 -9.42 5.72 22.69
CA THR A 280 -8.92 5.43 21.33
C THR A 280 -8.10 4.14 21.27
N LYS A 281 -7.38 3.78 22.33
CA LYS A 281 -6.60 2.53 22.38
C LYS A 281 -7.46 1.27 22.31
N ARG A 282 -8.76 1.37 22.57
CA ARG A 282 -9.71 0.26 22.43
C ARG A 282 -10.13 0.05 20.98
N LEU A 283 -9.95 1.06 20.11
CA LEU A 283 -10.35 1.10 18.69
C LEU A 283 -11.86 1.03 18.46
N VAL A 284 -12.56 0.18 19.20
CA VAL A 284 -14.02 0.01 19.15
C VAL A 284 -14.53 -0.07 20.60
N PRO A 285 -15.72 0.46 20.93
CA PRO A 285 -16.31 0.28 22.25
C PRO A 285 -16.51 -1.20 22.59
N GLU A 286 -16.38 -1.55 23.87
CA GLU A 286 -16.32 -2.93 24.35
C GLU A 286 -17.58 -3.76 24.02
N SER A 287 -18.74 -3.12 23.92
CA SER A 287 -20.02 -3.77 23.56
C SER A 287 -20.10 -4.26 22.12
N PHE A 288 -19.26 -3.72 21.22
CA PHE A 288 -19.19 -4.13 19.83
C PHE A 288 -18.10 -5.20 19.58
N ILE A 289 -17.30 -5.55 20.59
CA ILE A 289 -16.28 -6.59 20.48
C ILE A 289 -16.93 -7.99 20.60
N PRO A 290 -16.76 -8.89 19.61
CA PRO A 290 -17.25 -10.27 19.71
C PRO A 290 -16.61 -11.01 20.90
N LYS A 291 -17.43 -11.68 21.72
CA LYS A 291 -16.97 -12.43 22.91
C LYS A 291 -16.99 -13.95 22.71
N ASP A 292 -17.70 -14.41 21.69
CA ASP A 292 -18.01 -15.80 21.39
C ASP A 292 -17.12 -16.39 20.29
N ARG A 293 -16.29 -15.57 19.64
CA ARG A 293 -15.44 -15.99 18.51
C ARG A 293 -14.18 -15.15 18.38
N ARG A 294 -13.19 -15.70 17.66
CA ARG A 294 -12.02 -14.94 17.21
C ARG A 294 -12.41 -14.03 16.05
N PHE A 295 -11.73 -12.90 15.97
CA PHE A 295 -11.92 -11.89 14.93
C PHE A 295 -10.59 -11.20 14.64
N TYR A 296 -10.51 -10.58 13.46
CA TYR A 296 -9.39 -9.75 13.05
C TYR A 296 -9.95 -8.41 12.58
N TYR A 297 -9.54 -7.31 13.22
CA TYR A 297 -9.88 -5.97 12.76
C TYR A 297 -8.71 -5.37 11.98
N LEU A 298 -8.99 -4.94 10.75
CA LEU A 298 -8.12 -4.06 10.00
C LEU A 298 -8.48 -2.61 10.33
N ILE A 299 -7.48 -1.83 10.74
CA ILE A 299 -7.63 -0.43 11.11
C ILE A 299 -7.09 0.41 9.97
N ASN A 300 -7.91 1.32 9.45
CA ASN A 300 -7.51 2.21 8.37
C ASN A 300 -7.73 3.65 8.78
N PRO A 301 -6.71 4.52 8.66
CA PRO A 301 -6.84 5.93 8.99
C PRO A 301 -7.84 6.64 8.06
N LEU A 302 -8.45 7.71 8.56
CA LEU A 302 -9.30 8.62 7.80
C LEU A 302 -8.60 9.98 7.72
N TYR A 303 -8.31 10.42 6.50
CA TYR A 303 -7.51 11.62 6.24
C TYR A 303 -8.31 12.74 5.60
N PHE A 304 -7.97 13.97 5.96
CA PHE A 304 -8.26 15.20 5.26
C PHE A 304 -6.95 15.95 5.04
N GLU A 305 -6.51 16.06 3.77
CA GLU A 305 -5.16 16.57 3.46
C GLU A 305 -4.09 15.81 4.26
N GLU A 306 -3.32 16.51 5.08
CA GLU A 306 -2.30 15.95 5.97
C GLU A 306 -2.91 15.52 7.33
N ASP A 307 -4.15 15.89 7.64
CA ASP A 307 -4.77 15.63 8.93
C ASP A 307 -5.53 14.30 8.96
N ASN A 308 -5.03 13.35 9.75
CA ASN A 308 -5.80 12.18 10.16
C ASN A 308 -6.78 12.58 11.26
N PHE A 309 -8.06 12.55 10.94
CA PHE A 309 -9.13 12.96 11.86
C PHE A 309 -9.82 11.77 12.54
N GLY A 310 -9.42 10.53 12.22
CA GLY A 310 -10.09 9.35 12.71
C GLY A 310 -9.63 8.07 12.05
N PHE A 311 -10.39 7.01 12.26
CA PHE A 311 -10.07 5.71 11.70
C PHE A 311 -11.33 4.87 11.52
N LEU A 312 -11.22 3.91 10.61
CA LEU A 312 -12.21 2.90 10.33
C LEU A 312 -11.66 1.55 10.79
N CYS A 313 -12.45 0.81 11.57
CA CYS A 313 -12.15 -0.56 11.97
C CYS A 313 -13.07 -1.51 11.22
N PHE A 314 -12.50 -2.48 10.52
CA PHE A 314 -13.22 -3.42 9.66
C PHE A 314 -12.88 -4.86 10.01
N GLU A 315 -13.87 -5.73 10.19
CA GLU A 315 -13.62 -7.16 10.43
C GLU A 315 -13.29 -7.88 9.15
N LEU A 316 -12.11 -8.48 9.08
CA LEU A 316 -11.70 -9.33 7.97
C LEU A 316 -12.41 -10.69 8.03
N VAL A 317 -13.16 -11.01 6.98
CA VAL A 317 -13.64 -12.36 6.66
C VAL A 317 -13.01 -12.77 5.31
N ASN A 318 -12.68 -14.04 5.14
CA ASN A 318 -11.70 -14.58 4.17
C ASN A 318 -11.65 -13.98 2.74
N ASP A 319 -12.75 -13.48 2.17
CA ASP A 319 -12.81 -13.00 0.78
C ASP A 319 -12.90 -11.45 0.64
N ASP A 320 -12.79 -10.70 1.75
CA ASP A 320 -13.21 -9.30 1.83
C ASP A 320 -12.13 -8.26 1.48
N ILE A 321 -10.84 -8.63 1.48
CA ILE A 321 -9.71 -7.68 1.47
C ILE A 321 -9.69 -6.80 0.21
N ILE A 322 -9.83 -7.40 -0.98
CA ILE A 322 -9.74 -6.67 -2.26
C ILE A 322 -10.91 -5.68 -2.42
N HIS A 323 -12.12 -6.08 -1.99
CA HIS A 323 -13.30 -5.22 -2.05
C HIS A 323 -13.21 -4.07 -1.03
N PHE A 324 -12.56 -4.34 0.10
CA PHE A 324 -12.44 -3.38 1.18
C PHE A 324 -11.50 -2.22 0.83
N GLU A 325 -10.32 -2.45 0.23
CA GLU A 325 -9.38 -1.37 -0.10
C GLU A 325 -10.01 -0.27 -0.97
N SER A 326 -10.72 -0.67 -2.03
CA SER A 326 -11.39 0.27 -2.93
C SER A 326 -12.53 1.04 -2.25
N LEU A 327 -13.26 0.37 -1.35
CA LEU A 327 -14.40 0.97 -0.66
C LEU A 327 -13.95 1.92 0.46
N TRP A 328 -12.88 1.57 1.19
CA TRP A 328 -12.30 2.42 2.22
C TRP A 328 -11.90 3.79 1.68
N ALA A 329 -11.20 3.83 0.54
CA ALA A 329 -10.80 5.09 -0.10
C ALA A 329 -12.01 6.00 -0.40
N GLN A 330 -13.14 5.42 -0.82
CA GLN A 330 -14.36 6.18 -1.10
C GLN A 330 -15.06 6.65 0.18
N ILE A 331 -15.14 5.78 1.19
CA ILE A 331 -15.72 6.14 2.50
C ILE A 331 -14.94 7.31 3.10
N SER A 332 -13.61 7.23 3.07
CA SER A 332 -12.74 8.31 3.51
C SER A 332 -13.05 9.62 2.77
N ASN A 333 -13.14 9.60 1.44
CA ASN A 333 -13.45 10.79 0.64
C ASN A 333 -14.86 11.37 0.88
N ILE A 334 -15.88 10.53 1.01
CA ILE A 334 -17.27 10.98 1.21
C ILE A 334 -17.46 11.56 2.61
N LEU A 335 -16.93 10.88 3.64
CA LEU A 335 -17.00 11.36 5.01
C LEU A 335 -16.24 12.67 5.17
N ASN A 336 -15.05 12.76 4.58
CA ASN A 336 -14.27 13.99 4.54
C ASN A 336 -15.09 15.15 3.95
N GLY A 337 -15.66 15.00 2.76
CA GLY A 337 -16.49 16.04 2.14
C GLY A 337 -17.68 16.50 3.00
N ALA A 338 -18.31 15.57 3.73
CA ALA A 338 -19.41 15.89 4.65
C ALA A 338 -18.93 16.61 5.92
N LEU A 339 -17.83 16.17 6.50
CA LEU A 339 -17.25 16.74 7.73
C LEU A 339 -16.72 18.17 7.50
N ILE A 340 -16.03 18.44 6.38
CA ILE A 340 -15.59 19.80 5.97
C ILE A 340 -16.77 20.78 5.96
N LEU A 341 -17.90 20.37 5.39
CA LEU A 341 -19.08 21.22 5.28
C LEU A 341 -19.69 21.52 6.66
N MET A 342 -19.71 20.52 7.55
CA MET A 342 -20.20 20.69 8.91
C MET A 342 -19.32 21.61 9.76
N GLU A 343 -18.00 21.60 9.56
CA GLU A 343 -17.10 22.58 10.20
C GLU A 343 -17.28 23.99 9.66
N LYS A 344 -17.45 24.15 8.33
CA LYS A 344 -17.76 25.44 7.71
C LYS A 344 -19.08 26.05 8.20
N ASP A 345 -20.08 25.23 8.47
CA ASP A 345 -21.37 25.68 9.01
C ASP A 345 -21.30 26.06 10.51
N LYS A 346 -20.36 25.48 11.27
CA LYS A 346 -20.07 25.90 12.65
C LYS A 346 -19.33 27.23 12.73
N ILE A 347 -18.54 27.60 11.71
CA ILE A 347 -17.80 28.87 11.64
C ILE A 347 -18.70 30.05 11.19
N LYS A 348 -19.87 29.77 10.61
CA LYS A 348 -20.83 30.79 10.14
C LYS A 348 -21.93 31.16 11.14
N LYS A 349 -21.96 30.53 12.32
CA LYS A 349 -22.82 30.90 13.45
C LYS A 349 -21.96 31.48 14.55
#